data_AF-A0A945F7L2-F1
#
_entry.id   AF-A0A945F7L2-F1
#
_cell.length_a   1.000
_cell.length_b   1.000
_cell.length_c   1.000
_cell.angle_alpha   90.00
_cell.angle_beta   90.00
_cell.angle_gamma   90.00
#
_symmetry.space_group_name_H-M   'P 1'
#
loop_
_entity.id
_entity.type
_entity.pdbx_description
1 polymer ?
#
loop_
_entity_poly.entity_id
_entity_poly.type
_entity_poly.pdbx_seq_one_letter_code
_entity_poly.pdbx_strand_id
1 'polypeptide(L)'
;MNYLILFLAVFIGYFLALILKVKEVKKLSIYLAFSGAFLLALTIFELLPNVYETPNKLIGVYIIAGILLQIILEFFSKGAEHGHVHEHNESKTFPWLLFISLSIHALLEGFPITKDNNLLIGIMIHKIPIALILSIFFINANYKKT
;
A
#
# COMPACT_ATOMS: atom_id res chain seq x y z
N MET A 1 -3.19 -21.55 4.72
CA MET A 1 -3.33 -20.08 4.81
C MET A 1 -3.80 -19.58 3.46
N ASN A 2 -4.95 -18.91 3.39
CA ASN A 2 -5.60 -18.62 2.11
C ASN A 2 -5.24 -17.21 1.62
N TYR A 3 -4.08 -17.07 0.95
CA TYR A 3 -3.62 -15.80 0.38
C TYR A 3 -4.60 -15.17 -0.63
N LEU A 4 -5.58 -15.94 -1.10
CA LEU A 4 -6.72 -15.47 -1.89
C LEU A 4 -7.41 -14.24 -1.27
N ILE A 5 -7.43 -14.14 0.07
CA ILE A 5 -8.08 -13.04 0.77
C ILE A 5 -7.46 -11.67 0.47
N LEU A 6 -6.15 -11.62 0.21
CA LEU A 6 -5.45 -10.38 -0.13
C LEU A 6 -5.82 -9.90 -1.54
N PHE A 7 -6.02 -10.83 -2.47
CA PHE A 7 -6.54 -10.50 -3.80
C PHE A 7 -7.99 -10.02 -3.71
N LEU A 8 -8.80 -10.69 -2.88
CA LEU A 8 -10.20 -10.29 -2.65
C LEU A 8 -10.30 -8.87 -2.07
N ALA A 9 -9.41 -8.51 -1.14
CA ALA A 9 -9.34 -7.15 -0.58
C ALA A 9 -9.08 -6.08 -1.65
N VAL A 10 -8.21 -6.36 -2.62
CA VAL A 10 -7.96 -5.46 -3.75
C VAL A 10 -9.20 -5.31 -4.63
N PHE A 11 -9.90 -6.41 -4.93
CA PHE A 11 -11.16 -6.37 -5.67
C PHE A 11 -12.25 -5.56 -4.94
N ILE A 12 -12.34 -5.71 -3.62
CA ILE A 12 -13.28 -4.93 -2.79
C ILE A 12 -12.95 -3.44 -2.87
N GLY A 13 -11.68 -3.06 -2.74
CA GLY A 13 -11.25 -1.65 -2.88
C GLY A 13 -11.59 -1.07 -4.25
N TYR A 14 -11.34 -1.83 -5.32
CA TYR A 14 -11.72 -1.44 -6.69
C TYR A 14 -13.24 -1.27 -6.85
N PHE A 15 -14.04 -2.21 -6.34
CA PHE A 15 -15.49 -2.14 -6.44
C PHE A 15 -16.05 -0.94 -5.66
N LEU A 16 -15.52 -0.67 -4.46
CA LEU A 16 -15.85 0.52 -3.68
C LEU A 16 -15.52 1.81 -4.45
N ALA A 17 -14.38 1.86 -5.15
CA ALA A 17 -14.02 3.02 -5.98
C ALA A 17 -15.06 3.29 -7.09
N LEU A 18 -15.61 2.25 -7.73
CA LEU A 18 -16.65 2.39 -8.75
C LEU A 18 -17.97 2.95 -8.20
N ILE A 19 -18.35 2.53 -6.99
CA ILE A 19 -19.59 2.97 -6.34
C ILE A 19 -19.46 4.39 -5.80
N LEU A 20 -18.37 4.67 -5.07
CA LEU A 20 -18.24 5.89 -4.30
C LEU A 20 -18.04 7.14 -5.17
N LYS A 21 -17.67 6.99 -6.45
CA LYS A 21 -17.43 8.09 -7.41
C LYS A 21 -16.76 9.30 -6.75
N VAL A 22 -15.75 9.06 -5.91
CA VAL A 22 -15.19 10.08 -5.02
C VAL A 22 -14.50 11.13 -5.89
N LYS A 23 -15.10 12.32 -5.98
CA LYS A 23 -14.53 13.45 -6.71
C LYS A 23 -13.51 14.25 -5.88
N GLU A 24 -13.53 14.10 -4.56
CA GLU A 24 -12.72 14.92 -3.65
C GLU A 24 -11.54 14.14 -3.06
N VAL A 25 -10.33 14.52 -3.46
CA VAL A 25 -9.06 13.95 -2.99
C VAL A 25 -8.87 14.09 -1.47
N LYS A 26 -9.42 15.15 -0.85
CA LYS A 26 -9.38 15.36 0.61
C LYS A 26 -10.10 14.28 1.43
N LYS A 27 -11.14 13.64 0.87
CA LYS A 27 -11.80 12.51 1.54
C LYS A 27 -10.99 11.23 1.40
N LEU A 28 -10.06 11.16 0.44
CA LEU A 28 -9.18 10.00 0.24
C LEU A 28 -7.99 10.02 1.20
N SER A 29 -7.47 11.19 1.56
CA SER A 29 -6.32 11.31 2.48
C SER A 29 -6.60 10.75 3.87
N ILE A 30 -7.84 10.79 4.37
CA ILE A 30 -8.16 10.24 5.70
C ILE A 30 -8.14 8.71 5.69
N TYR A 31 -8.56 8.07 4.60
CA TYR A 31 -8.46 6.61 4.45
C TYR A 31 -6.99 6.17 4.36
N LEU A 32 -6.12 6.99 3.75
CA LEU A 32 -4.67 6.73 3.71
C LEU A 32 -4.02 6.93 5.07
N ALA A 33 -4.34 8.00 5.77
CA ALA A 33 -3.84 8.25 7.12
C ALA A 33 -4.23 7.10 8.06
N PHE A 34 -5.48 6.63 7.96
CA PHE A 34 -5.92 5.41 8.66
C PHE A 34 -5.09 4.20 8.25
N SER A 35 -4.93 3.95 6.94
CA SER A 35 -4.18 2.79 6.43
C SER A 35 -2.73 2.76 6.92
N GLY A 36 -2.04 3.91 6.87
CA GLY A 36 -0.65 4.04 7.31
C GLY A 36 -0.51 3.89 8.83
N ALA A 37 -1.36 4.56 9.61
CA ALA A 37 -1.37 4.41 11.07
C ALA A 37 -1.66 2.97 11.51
N PHE A 38 -2.54 2.28 10.77
CA PHE A 38 -2.88 0.89 11.03
C PHE A 38 -1.71 -0.07 10.76
N LEU A 39 -0.98 0.08 9.65
CA LEU A 39 0.26 -0.69 9.41
C LEU A 39 1.35 -0.38 10.44
N LEU A 40 1.49 0.87 10.85
CA LEU A 40 2.42 1.26 11.90
C LEU A 40 2.09 0.53 13.22
N ALA A 41 0.80 0.47 13.57
CA ALA A 41 0.35 -0.28 14.74
C ALA A 41 0.67 -1.78 14.63
N LEU A 42 0.41 -2.42 13.49
CA LEU A 42 0.80 -3.83 13.27
C LEU A 42 2.32 -4.03 13.37
N THR A 43 3.10 -3.09 12.85
CA THR A 43 4.56 -3.16 12.94
C THR A 43 5.02 -3.11 14.40
N ILE A 44 4.41 -2.25 15.21
CA ILE A 44 4.78 -2.07 16.63
C ILE A 44 4.30 -3.21 17.50
N PHE A 45 3.06 -3.67 17.33
CA PHE A 45 2.43 -4.61 18.25
C PHE A 45 2.55 -6.07 17.81
N GLU A 46 2.76 -6.34 16.53
CA GLU A 46 2.87 -7.71 15.99
C GLU A 46 4.30 -8.00 15.51
N LEU A 47 4.85 -7.20 14.57
CA LEU A 47 6.12 -7.54 13.92
C LEU A 47 7.34 -7.33 14.82
N LEU A 48 7.46 -6.16 15.46
CA LEU A 48 8.60 -5.81 16.30
C LEU A 48 8.80 -6.81 17.46
N PRO A 49 7.77 -7.16 18.26
CA PRO A 49 7.93 -8.15 19.31
C PRO A 49 8.41 -9.50 18.77
N ASN A 50 7.81 -9.97 17.67
CA ASN A 50 8.14 -11.25 17.04
C ASN A 50 9.59 -11.32 16.57
N VAL A 51 10.12 -10.27 15.92
CA VAL A 51 11.52 -10.31 15.43
C VAL A 51 12.54 -10.18 16.55
N TYR A 52 12.18 -9.60 17.69
CA TYR A 52 13.07 -9.42 18.84
C TYR A 52 13.00 -10.56 19.88
N GLU A 53 12.17 -11.59 19.67
CA GLU A 53 12.13 -12.78 20.55
C GLU A 53 13.50 -13.45 20.69
N THR A 54 14.30 -13.47 19.61
CA THR A 54 15.69 -13.95 19.62
C THR A 54 16.65 -12.78 19.35
N PRO A 55 17.15 -12.11 20.40
CA PRO A 55 17.86 -10.85 20.23
C PRO A 55 19.20 -11.02 19.50
N ASN A 56 19.35 -10.29 18.40
CA ASN A 56 20.57 -10.16 17.61
C ASN A 56 20.78 -8.68 17.24
N LYS A 57 22.00 -8.17 17.39
CA LYS A 57 22.35 -6.78 17.07
C LYS A 57 22.08 -6.42 15.60
N LEU A 58 22.07 -7.40 14.70
CA LEU A 58 21.80 -7.20 13.27
C LEU A 58 20.32 -6.92 12.95
N ILE A 59 19.38 -7.25 13.85
CA ILE A 59 17.93 -7.03 13.62
C ILE A 59 17.65 -5.56 13.30
N GLY A 60 18.21 -4.64 14.09
CA GLY A 60 18.05 -3.20 13.87
C GLY A 60 18.58 -2.75 12.51
N VAL A 61 19.68 -3.35 12.03
CA VAL A 61 20.25 -3.06 10.72
C VAL A 61 19.30 -3.49 9.60
N TYR A 62 18.71 -4.70 9.71
CA TYR A 62 17.74 -5.17 8.72
C TYR A 62 16.44 -4.36 8.72
N ILE A 63 15.96 -3.91 9.90
CA ILE A 63 14.81 -3.02 10.01
C ILE A 63 15.09 -1.70 9.28
N ILE A 64 16.23 -1.06 9.56
CA ILE A 64 16.60 0.21 8.91
C ILE A 64 16.79 0.03 7.41
N ALA A 65 17.41 -1.07 6.97
CA ALA A 65 17.57 -1.38 5.55
C ALA A 65 16.20 -1.57 4.85
N GLY A 66 15.26 -2.25 5.49
CA GLY A 66 13.89 -2.43 4.99
C GLY A 66 13.13 -1.11 4.90
N ILE A 67 13.21 -0.26 5.94
CA ILE A 67 12.60 1.08 5.94
C ILE A 67 13.19 1.94 4.82
N LEU A 68 14.51 1.94 4.66
CA LEU A 68 15.18 2.69 3.60
C LEU A 68 14.72 2.22 2.20
N LEU A 69 14.59 0.91 2.00
CA LEU A 69 14.07 0.35 0.77
C LEU A 69 12.63 0.83 0.49
N GLN A 70 11.77 0.82 1.50
CA GLN A 70 10.38 1.32 1.35
C GLN A 70 10.34 2.82 1.04
N ILE A 71 11.17 3.64 1.69
CA ILE A 71 11.27 5.09 1.38
C ILE A 71 11.72 5.32 -0.08
N ILE A 72 12.65 4.50 -0.59
CA ILE A 72 13.07 4.59 -2.00
C ILE A 72 11.90 4.24 -2.94
N LEU A 73 11.11 3.22 -2.61
CA LEU A 73 9.92 2.85 -3.39
C LEU A 73 8.85 3.95 -3.33
N GLU A 74 8.62 4.54 -2.16
CA GLU A 74 7.70 5.68 -1.98
C GLU A 74 8.14 6.89 -2.82
N PHE A 75 9.43 7.18 -2.89
CA PHE A 75 9.95 8.25 -3.73
C PHE A 75 9.59 8.05 -5.20
N PHE A 76 9.72 6.82 -5.72
CA PHE A 76 9.29 6.48 -7.08
C PHE A 76 7.77 6.43 -7.24
N SER A 77 7.02 6.24 -6.15
CA SER A 77 5.55 6.30 -6.13
C SER A 77 5.00 7.72 -6.20
N LYS A 78 5.87 8.75 -6.08
CA LYS A 78 5.49 10.17 -6.00
C LYS A 78 4.44 10.45 -4.91
N GLY A 79 4.37 9.61 -3.87
CA GLY A 79 3.35 9.73 -2.84
C GLY A 79 1.92 9.52 -3.35
N ALA A 80 1.71 8.71 -4.40
CA ALA A 80 0.36 8.35 -4.85
C ALA A 80 -0.43 7.62 -3.76
N GLU A 81 0.26 6.83 -2.94
CA GLU A 81 -0.26 6.24 -1.71
C GLU A 81 -0.56 7.27 -0.60
N HIS A 82 -0.15 8.53 -0.77
CA HIS A 82 -0.48 9.64 0.13
C HIS A 82 -1.50 10.60 -0.49
N GLY A 83 -2.04 10.28 -1.68
CA GLY A 83 -3.05 11.08 -2.36
C GLY A 83 -2.49 12.36 -3.01
N HIS A 84 -1.17 12.51 -3.10
CA HIS A 84 -0.48 13.71 -3.60
C HIS A 84 -0.07 13.62 -5.07
N VAL A 85 -0.88 13.00 -5.93
CA VAL A 85 -0.56 12.98 -7.37
C VAL A 85 -0.86 14.35 -7.97
N HIS A 86 0.19 15.15 -8.18
CA HIS A 86 0.08 16.45 -8.82
C HIS A 86 -0.31 16.29 -10.30
N GLU A 87 -1.50 16.77 -10.67
CA GLU A 87 -2.04 16.88 -12.03
C GLU A 87 -1.31 17.95 -12.85
N HIS A 88 -0.05 17.71 -13.26
CA HIS A 88 0.67 18.68 -14.10
C HIS A 88 1.44 18.07 -15.27
N ASN A 89 0.95 16.98 -15.85
CA ASN A 89 1.46 16.50 -17.15
C ASN A 89 0.32 16.11 -18.09
N GLU A 90 0.24 16.80 -19.23
CA GLU A 90 -0.66 16.50 -20.34
C GLU A 90 -0.31 15.19 -21.09
N SER A 91 0.69 14.41 -20.63
CA SER A 91 1.06 13.16 -21.27
C SER A 91 0.16 12.00 -20.83
N LYS A 92 -0.68 11.51 -21.76
CA LYS A 92 -1.55 10.33 -21.61
C LYS A 92 -0.81 8.98 -21.56
N THR A 93 0.42 8.94 -21.06
CA THR A 93 1.24 7.73 -20.98
C THR A 93 1.07 7.06 -19.62
N PHE A 94 1.02 5.72 -19.64
CA PHE A 94 0.88 4.95 -18.41
C PHE A 94 2.10 5.14 -17.49
N PRO A 95 1.92 5.35 -16.18
CA PRO A 95 3.00 5.68 -15.26
C PRO A 95 3.73 4.39 -14.81
N TRP A 96 4.52 3.81 -15.70
CA TRP A 96 5.23 2.55 -15.44
C TRP A 96 6.11 2.56 -14.19
N LEU A 97 6.83 3.66 -13.93
CA LEU A 97 7.67 3.78 -12.74
C LEU A 97 6.85 3.67 -11.45
N LEU A 98 5.70 4.36 -11.40
CA LEU A 98 4.75 4.29 -10.29
C LEU A 98 4.24 2.86 -10.10
N PHE A 99 3.78 2.24 -11.18
CA PHE A 99 3.19 0.90 -11.16
C PHE A 99 4.19 -0.16 -10.68
N ILE A 100 5.43 -0.14 -11.20
CA ILE A 100 6.48 -1.07 -10.80
C ILE A 100 6.86 -0.85 -9.35
N SER A 101 7.02 0.41 -8.92
CA SER A 101 7.38 0.72 -7.53
C SER A 101 6.33 0.20 -6.55
N LEU A 102 5.05 0.52 -6.79
CA LEU A 102 3.94 0.04 -5.96
C LEU A 102 3.79 -1.49 -5.98
N SER A 103 4.13 -2.13 -7.09
CA SER A 103 4.11 -3.60 -7.17
C SER A 103 5.16 -4.23 -6.26
N ILE A 104 6.38 -3.67 -6.24
CA ILE A 104 7.46 -4.14 -5.36
C ILE A 104 7.13 -3.82 -3.90
N HIS A 105 6.63 -2.61 -3.63
CA HIS A 105 6.17 -2.20 -2.30
C HIS A 105 5.15 -3.20 -1.74
N ALA A 106 4.08 -3.48 -2.49
CA ALA A 106 3.01 -4.38 -2.08
C ALA A 106 3.46 -5.85 -1.94
N LEU A 107 4.51 -6.24 -2.66
CA LEU A 107 5.17 -7.54 -2.52
C LEU A 107 5.93 -7.61 -1.18
N LEU A 108 6.71 -6.59 -0.85
CA LEU A 108 7.48 -6.52 0.40
C LEU A 108 6.58 -6.46 1.64
N GLU A 109 5.43 -5.78 1.57
CA GLU A 109 4.42 -5.82 2.63
C GLU A 109 3.87 -7.22 2.91
N GLY A 110 3.89 -8.11 1.90
CA GLY A 110 3.42 -9.49 2.02
C GLY A 110 4.45 -10.46 2.62
N PHE A 111 5.73 -10.08 2.67
CA PHE A 111 6.81 -10.94 3.17
C PHE A 111 6.66 -11.39 4.62
N PRO A 112 6.28 -10.52 5.58
CA PRO A 112 6.20 -10.93 6.97
C PRO A 112 4.99 -11.82 7.29
N ILE A 113 4.11 -12.12 6.32
CA ILE A 113 2.91 -12.95 6.54
C ILE A 113 3.32 -14.38 6.94
N THR A 114 3.28 -14.66 8.24
CA THR A 114 3.46 -15.99 8.84
C THR A 114 2.12 -16.69 8.99
N LYS A 115 2.10 -17.89 9.58
CA LYS A 115 0.89 -18.71 9.78
C LYS A 115 -0.20 -18.02 10.61
N ASP A 116 0.12 -16.94 11.32
CA ASP A 116 -0.80 -16.22 12.18
C ASP A 116 -1.77 -15.35 11.38
N ASN A 117 -3.07 -15.55 11.64
CA ASN A 117 -4.12 -14.87 10.91
C ASN A 117 -4.16 -13.36 11.18
N ASN A 118 -3.62 -12.89 12.31
CA ASN A 118 -3.71 -11.47 12.72
C ASN A 118 -3.00 -10.55 11.72
N LEU A 119 -1.77 -10.89 11.34
CA LEU A 119 -1.01 -10.09 10.38
C LEU A 119 -1.62 -10.15 8.97
N LEU A 120 -2.14 -11.32 8.57
CA LEU A 120 -2.86 -11.48 7.30
C LEU A 120 -4.11 -10.60 7.24
N ILE A 121 -4.94 -10.62 8.28
CA ILE A 121 -6.15 -9.79 8.40
C ILE A 121 -5.77 -8.31 8.44
N GLY A 122 -4.70 -7.97 9.13
CA GLY A 122 -4.16 -6.62 9.16
C GLY A 122 -3.80 -6.12 7.76
N ILE A 123 -2.92 -6.83 7.05
CA ILE A 123 -2.52 -6.45 5.70
C ILE A 123 -3.73 -6.44 4.74
N MET A 124 -4.70 -7.33 4.92
CA MET A 124 -5.96 -7.31 4.18
C MET A 124 -6.73 -5.99 4.37
N ILE A 125 -6.90 -5.53 5.62
CA ILE A 125 -7.58 -4.27 5.94
C ILE A 125 -6.84 -3.08 5.29
N HIS A 126 -5.52 -3.06 5.37
CA HIS A 126 -4.69 -2.01 4.79
C HIS A 126 -4.74 -1.96 3.25
N LYS A 127 -4.85 -3.11 2.58
CA LYS A 127 -4.94 -3.17 1.11
C LYS A 127 -6.22 -2.55 0.55
N ILE A 128 -7.31 -2.47 1.33
CA ILE A 128 -8.59 -1.93 0.85
C ILE A 128 -8.51 -0.42 0.54
N PRO A 129 -8.08 0.47 1.47
CA PRO A 129 -7.89 1.89 1.20
C PRO A 129 -6.95 2.19 0.02
N ILE A 130 -5.83 1.48 -0.09
CA ILE A 130 -4.86 1.71 -1.16
C ILE A 130 -5.45 1.31 -2.51
N ALA A 131 -6.07 0.14 -2.59
CA ALA A 131 -6.71 -0.33 -3.81
C ALA A 131 -7.81 0.63 -4.26
N LEU A 132 -8.61 1.17 -3.33
CA LEU A 132 -9.63 2.17 -3.62
C LEU A 132 -9.02 3.42 -4.28
N ILE A 133 -7.92 3.94 -3.74
CA ILE A 133 -7.31 5.19 -4.20
C ILE A 133 -6.61 5.01 -5.53
N LEU A 134 -5.85 3.93 -5.67
CA LEU A 134 -5.19 3.57 -6.92
C LEU A 134 -6.22 3.36 -8.03
N SER A 135 -7.36 2.76 -7.71
CA SER A 135 -8.46 2.58 -8.66
C SER A 135 -9.07 3.91 -9.10
N ILE A 136 -9.35 4.82 -8.16
CA ILE A 136 -9.85 6.17 -8.49
C ILE A 136 -8.84 6.91 -9.36
N PHE A 137 -7.55 6.82 -9.04
CA PHE A 137 -6.48 7.42 -9.82
C PHE A 137 -6.49 6.90 -11.27
N PHE A 138 -6.52 5.59 -11.47
CA PHE A 138 -6.55 5.00 -12.82
C PHE A 138 -7.85 5.29 -13.58
N ILE A 139 -9.00 5.32 -12.90
CA ILE A 139 -10.30 5.66 -13.52
C ILE A 139 -10.30 7.11 -14.01
N ASN A 140 -9.76 8.04 -13.21
CA ASN A 140 -9.74 9.47 -13.56
C ASN A 140 -8.67 9.82 -14.60
N ALA A 141 -7.61 9.03 -14.72
CA ALA A 141 -6.48 9.32 -15.60
C ALA A 141 -6.79 9.25 -17.11
N ASN A 142 -7.98 8.77 -17.52
CA ASN A 142 -8.46 8.78 -18.92
C ASN A 142 -7.40 8.30 -19.94
N TYR A 143 -6.62 7.27 -19.60
CA TYR A 143 -5.64 6.68 -20.51
C TYR A 143 -6.32 6.17 -21.77
N LYS A 144 -5.70 6.39 -22.94
CA LYS A 144 -6.19 5.80 -24.20
C LYS A 144 -6.20 4.28 -24.03
N LYS A 145 -7.35 3.65 -24.22
CA LYS A 145 -7.43 2.21 -24.46
C LYS A 145 -6.63 1.94 -25.73
N THR A 146 -5.45 1.35 -25.58
CA THR A 146 -4.69 0.79 -26.70
C THR A 146 -5.46 -0.35 -27.33
#